data_AF-A0A7Y5DGN6-F1
#
_entry.id   AF-A0A7Y5DGN6-F1
#
_cell.length_a   1.000
_cell.length_b   1.000
_cell.length_c   1.000
_cell.angle_alpha   90.00
_cell.angle_beta   90.00
_cell.angle_gamma   90.00
#
_symmetry.space_group_name_H-M   'P 1'
#
loop_
_entity.id
_entity.type
_entity.pdbx_description
1 polymer ?
#
loop_
_entity_poly.entity_id
_entity_poly.type
_entity_poly.pdbx_seq_one_letter_code
_entity_poly.pdbx_strand_id
1 'polypeptide(L)'
;MKRETRNFKPEIEDIMKLYMPGPDPAGDATRLRDLSVLIEQPSYHELRPCTGCTMPCPCSASPTCTCLCGPQCVYVPVKMSSEGDRYPIEPKIVGLVFGFNSLRICPPFWSCEGHQYPDGSLQRVPQVWFYTRSLVYPRLLGDWLARMHFKKRIAHPWHICVSYSERCLDTGFSLEPDFKMLKGFVLDELQRDAAILSEALVLEVRALAQQYLDQYRAPA
;
A
#
# COMPACT_ATOMS: atom_id res chain seq x y z
N MET A 1 -64.97 1.97 27.82
CA MET A 1 -64.05 1.81 26.67
C MET A 1 -62.75 1.17 27.18
N LYS A 2 -62.56 -0.14 26.95
CA LYS A 2 -61.32 -0.85 27.31
C LYS A 2 -60.33 -0.69 26.15
N ARG A 3 -59.15 -0.11 26.42
CA ARG A 3 -58.06 -0.02 25.44
C ARG A 3 -57.36 -1.36 25.37
N GLU A 4 -57.49 -2.05 24.24
CA GLU A 4 -56.69 -3.23 23.91
C GLU A 4 -55.26 -2.79 23.59
N THR A 5 -54.32 -3.18 24.44
CA THR A 5 -52.89 -3.09 24.16
C THR A 5 -52.52 -4.18 23.17
N ARG A 6 -52.36 -3.80 21.88
CA ARG A 6 -51.77 -4.67 20.87
C ARG A 6 -50.30 -4.93 21.23
N ASN A 7 -50.01 -6.18 21.60
CA ASN A 7 -48.65 -6.69 21.73
C ASN A 7 -47.98 -6.69 20.35
N PHE A 8 -47.07 -5.75 20.12
CA PHE A 8 -46.23 -5.71 18.93
C PHE A 8 -45.02 -6.62 19.20
N LYS A 9 -45.05 -7.85 18.66
CA LYS A 9 -43.84 -8.69 18.55
C LYS A 9 -43.02 -8.16 17.37
N PRO A 10 -41.79 -7.67 17.57
CA PRO A 10 -40.92 -7.38 16.44
C PRO A 10 -40.40 -8.72 15.90
N GLU A 11 -41.12 -9.30 14.93
CA GLU A 11 -40.60 -10.40 14.10
C GLU A 11 -39.83 -9.82 12.92
N ILE A 12 -38.63 -9.30 13.17
CA ILE A 12 -37.64 -9.07 12.11
C ILE A 12 -36.26 -9.43 12.69
N GLU A 13 -36.02 -10.74 12.86
CA GLU A 13 -34.68 -11.27 12.65
C GLU A 13 -34.46 -11.30 11.12
N ASP A 14 -34.26 -10.14 10.51
CA ASP A 14 -33.64 -10.05 9.19
C ASP A 14 -32.19 -10.51 9.39
N ILE A 15 -32.00 -11.83 9.34
CA ILE A 15 -30.68 -12.43 9.20
C ILE A 15 -30.15 -11.86 7.89
N MET A 16 -29.24 -10.90 7.99
CA MET A 16 -28.55 -10.31 6.85
C MET A 16 -27.81 -11.43 6.12
N LYS A 17 -28.48 -12.03 5.12
CA LYS A 17 -27.92 -13.10 4.28
C LYS A 17 -26.91 -12.43 3.35
N LEU A 18 -25.67 -12.36 3.81
CA LEU A 18 -24.56 -11.93 2.96
C LEU A 18 -24.40 -12.95 1.83
N TYR A 19 -24.44 -12.47 0.59
CA TYR A 19 -24.09 -13.29 -0.56
C TYR A 19 -22.62 -13.71 -0.42
N MET A 20 -22.38 -15.02 -0.36
CA MET A 20 -21.03 -15.56 -0.53
C MET A 20 -20.86 -15.93 -2.00
N PRO A 21 -19.82 -15.43 -2.69
CA PRO A 21 -19.51 -15.93 -4.01
C PRO A 21 -19.33 -17.45 -3.95
N GLY A 22 -19.77 -18.15 -4.99
CA GLY A 22 -19.52 -19.58 -5.12
C GLY A 22 -18.03 -19.90 -5.13
N PRO A 23 -17.64 -21.17 -4.87
CA PRO A 23 -16.24 -21.57 -4.93
C PRO A 23 -15.68 -21.30 -6.33
N ASP A 24 -14.48 -20.70 -6.38
CA ASP A 24 -13.72 -20.44 -7.61
C ASP A 24 -12.30 -21.01 -7.44
N PRO A 25 -12.12 -22.33 -7.60
CA PRO A 25 -10.84 -22.99 -7.33
C PRO A 25 -9.68 -22.43 -8.18
N ALA A 26 -9.97 -22.01 -9.41
CA ALA A 26 -8.98 -21.45 -10.32
C ALA A 26 -8.53 -20.05 -9.89
N GLY A 27 -9.48 -19.18 -9.52
CA GLY A 27 -9.18 -17.88 -8.94
C GLY A 27 -8.45 -18.01 -7.61
N ASP A 28 -8.83 -18.95 -6.76
CA ASP A 28 -8.18 -19.19 -5.47
C ASP A 28 -6.75 -19.68 -5.65
N ALA A 29 -6.51 -20.65 -6.55
CA ALA A 29 -5.16 -21.09 -6.89
C ALA A 29 -4.29 -19.94 -7.44
N THR A 30 -4.87 -19.03 -8.22
CA THR A 30 -4.17 -17.85 -8.73
C THR A 30 -3.80 -16.88 -7.59
N ARG A 31 -4.74 -16.56 -6.70
CA ARG A 31 -4.49 -15.69 -5.52
C ARG A 31 -3.41 -16.26 -4.60
N LEU A 32 -3.43 -17.57 -4.36
CA LEU A 32 -2.40 -18.25 -3.55
C LEU A 32 -1.03 -18.23 -4.24
N ARG A 33 -0.98 -18.34 -5.57
CA ARG A 33 0.27 -18.20 -6.33
C ARG A 33 0.81 -16.78 -6.21
N ASP A 34 -0.03 -15.77 -6.39
CA ASP A 34 0.36 -14.36 -6.29
C ASP A 34 0.91 -14.02 -4.90
N LEU A 35 0.27 -14.49 -3.83
CA LEU A 35 0.81 -14.34 -2.47
C LEU A 35 2.18 -14.99 -2.30
N SER A 36 2.40 -16.16 -2.91
CA SER A 36 3.71 -16.84 -2.88
C SER A 36 4.76 -16.01 -3.63
N VAL A 37 4.41 -15.50 -4.82
CA VAL A 37 5.28 -14.62 -5.63
C VAL A 37 5.75 -13.41 -4.83
N LEU A 38 4.86 -12.77 -4.05
CA LEU A 38 5.19 -11.65 -3.17
C LEU A 38 6.20 -12.04 -2.07
N ILE A 39 5.98 -13.17 -1.40
CA ILE A 39 6.85 -13.64 -0.30
C ILE A 39 8.24 -13.98 -0.82
N GLU A 40 8.32 -14.60 -2.00
CA GLU A 40 9.56 -15.04 -2.66
C GLU A 40 10.36 -13.88 -3.28
N GLN A 41 9.84 -12.64 -3.27
CA GLN A 41 10.60 -11.51 -3.77
C GLN A 41 11.89 -11.31 -2.98
N PRO A 42 13.03 -11.02 -3.64
CA PRO A 42 14.27 -10.75 -2.92
C PRO A 42 14.15 -9.52 -2.04
N SER A 43 14.84 -9.51 -0.91
CA SER A 43 15.06 -8.30 -0.12
C SER A 43 15.88 -7.28 -0.91
N TYR A 44 15.90 -6.02 -0.46
CA TYR A 44 16.73 -4.99 -1.08
C TYR A 44 18.24 -5.18 -0.81
N HIS A 45 18.60 -6.09 0.09
CA HIS A 45 19.97 -6.55 0.31
C HIS A 45 20.38 -7.69 -0.63
N GLU A 46 19.43 -8.41 -1.23
CA GLU A 46 19.72 -9.46 -2.21
C GLU A 46 19.67 -8.92 -3.64
N LEU A 47 18.72 -8.02 -3.92
CA LEU A 47 18.56 -7.41 -5.24
C LEU A 47 18.21 -5.93 -5.09
N ARG A 48 18.86 -5.07 -5.89
CA ARG A 48 18.58 -3.63 -5.92
C ARG A 48 17.10 -3.37 -6.26
N PRO A 49 16.38 -2.50 -5.51
CA PRO A 49 14.99 -2.15 -5.85
C PRO A 49 14.86 -1.21 -7.05
N CYS A 50 15.86 -0.35 -7.29
CA CYS A 50 15.88 0.57 -8.41
C CYS A 50 16.28 -0.16 -9.70
N THR A 51 15.34 -0.25 -10.64
CA THR A 51 15.53 -0.89 -11.94
C THR A 51 16.70 -0.24 -12.69
N GLY A 52 17.69 -1.05 -13.09
CA GLY A 52 18.84 -0.57 -13.87
C GLY A 52 19.82 0.33 -13.12
N CYS A 53 19.79 0.38 -11.78
CA CYS A 53 20.72 1.21 -11.02
C CYS A 53 22.17 0.72 -11.14
N THR A 54 23.00 1.52 -11.81
CA THR A 54 24.44 1.30 -12.00
C THR A 54 25.31 2.09 -11.03
N MET A 55 24.72 2.78 -10.05
CA MET A 55 25.50 3.61 -9.13
C MET A 55 26.48 2.75 -8.31
N PRO A 56 27.76 3.12 -8.25
CA PRO A 56 28.76 2.36 -7.53
C PRO A 56 28.45 2.43 -6.04
N CYS A 57 28.49 1.29 -5.36
CA CYS A 57 28.27 1.26 -3.92
C CYS A 57 29.50 1.83 -3.18
N PRO A 58 29.35 2.75 -2.23
CA PRO A 58 30.48 3.30 -1.48
C PRO A 58 31.38 2.26 -0.80
N CYS A 59 30.82 1.10 -0.39
CA CYS A 59 31.60 0.06 0.31
C CYS A 59 32.58 -0.70 -0.60
N SER A 60 32.37 -0.74 -1.91
CA SER A 60 33.16 -1.60 -2.83
C SER A 60 33.36 -1.05 -4.24
N ALA A 61 32.83 0.14 -4.53
CA ALA A 61 32.69 0.72 -5.88
C ALA A 61 31.93 -0.17 -6.89
N SER A 62 31.41 -1.32 -6.48
CA SER A 62 30.71 -2.24 -7.37
C SER A 62 29.31 -1.72 -7.74
N PRO A 63 28.91 -1.79 -9.02
CA PRO A 63 27.57 -1.44 -9.48
C PRO A 63 26.52 -2.53 -9.16
N THR A 64 26.93 -3.70 -8.65
CA THR A 64 26.03 -4.79 -8.28
C THR A 64 25.88 -4.94 -6.76
N CYS A 65 26.74 -4.29 -5.98
CA CYS A 65 26.70 -4.37 -4.53
C CYS A 65 25.41 -3.75 -3.95
N THR A 66 24.81 -4.42 -2.98
CA THR A 66 23.55 -4.06 -2.31
C THR A 66 23.74 -3.65 -0.84
N CYS A 67 24.99 -3.62 -0.34
CA CYS A 67 25.33 -3.41 1.08
C CYS A 67 24.72 -2.12 1.67
N LEU A 68 24.56 -1.08 0.85
CA LEU A 68 24.01 0.23 1.23
C LEU A 68 22.72 0.58 0.46
N CYS A 69 22.09 -0.39 -0.20
CA CYS A 69 20.76 -0.19 -0.74
C CYS A 69 19.77 -0.11 0.42
N GLY A 70 18.93 0.92 0.42
CA GLY A 70 17.96 1.16 1.47
C GLY A 70 17.16 2.43 1.19
N PRO A 71 16.14 2.71 2.02
CA PRO A 71 15.27 3.88 1.85
C PRO A 71 16.02 5.21 1.96
N GLN A 72 17.19 5.22 2.60
CA GLN A 72 18.05 6.40 2.76
C GLN A 72 19.12 6.54 1.66
N CYS A 73 19.06 5.72 0.60
CA CYS A 73 20.01 5.82 -0.50
C CYS A 73 19.81 7.14 -1.26
N VAL A 74 20.87 7.96 -1.30
CA VAL A 74 20.86 9.31 -1.90
C VAL A 74 20.51 9.34 -3.39
N TYR A 75 20.63 8.21 -4.07
CA TYR A 75 20.33 8.10 -5.50
C TYR A 75 18.88 7.74 -5.79
N VAL A 76 18.10 7.30 -4.80
CA VAL A 76 16.71 6.86 -4.99
C VAL A 76 15.84 7.97 -5.60
N PRO A 77 15.86 9.23 -5.10
CA PRO A 77 15.04 10.31 -5.66
C PRO A 77 15.17 10.45 -7.18
N VAL A 78 16.40 10.36 -7.68
CA VAL A 78 16.70 10.53 -9.11
C VAL A 78 16.49 9.23 -9.87
N LYS A 79 16.99 8.10 -9.37
CA LYS A 79 17.03 6.83 -10.13
C LYS A 79 15.70 6.09 -10.19
N MET A 80 14.76 6.37 -9.30
CA MET A 80 13.41 5.79 -9.35
C MET A 80 12.38 6.71 -10.01
N SER A 81 12.77 7.92 -10.40
CA SER A 81 11.95 8.79 -11.23
C SER A 81 12.25 8.55 -12.71
N SER A 82 11.23 8.60 -13.56
CA SER A 82 11.40 8.54 -15.01
C SER A 82 12.10 9.78 -15.58
N GLU A 83 12.05 10.89 -14.87
CA GLU A 83 12.68 12.18 -15.23
C GLU A 83 13.46 12.73 -14.02
N GLY A 84 14.27 11.89 -13.35
CA GLY A 84 14.86 12.22 -12.05
C GLY A 84 15.71 13.49 -11.98
N ASP A 85 16.32 13.92 -13.09
CA ASP A 85 17.08 15.18 -13.13
C ASP A 85 16.17 16.42 -13.06
N ARG A 86 14.93 16.30 -13.55
CA ARG A 86 13.95 17.38 -13.60
C ARG A 86 12.89 17.29 -12.50
N TYR A 87 12.51 16.06 -12.15
CA TYR A 87 11.44 15.72 -11.22
C TYR A 87 11.90 14.57 -10.31
N PRO A 88 12.89 14.80 -9.43
CA PRO A 88 13.28 13.79 -8.43
C PRO A 88 12.11 13.50 -7.49
N ILE A 89 12.02 12.27 -6.99
CA ILE A 89 11.02 11.91 -6.00
C ILE A 89 11.26 12.72 -4.72
N GLU A 90 10.18 13.25 -4.19
CA GLU A 90 10.20 14.17 -3.06
C GLU A 90 10.62 13.47 -1.75
N PRO A 91 11.39 14.14 -0.87
CA PRO A 91 12.07 13.50 0.24
C PRO A 91 11.14 12.90 1.29
N LYS A 92 9.92 13.44 1.48
CA LYS A 92 9.00 12.92 2.49
C LYS A 92 8.18 11.71 2.01
N ILE A 93 8.21 11.39 0.70
CA ILE A 93 7.52 10.21 0.13
C ILE A 93 8.49 9.16 -0.43
N VAL A 94 9.77 9.49 -0.63
CA VAL A 94 10.74 8.62 -1.29
C VAL A 94 10.89 7.24 -0.64
N GLY A 95 10.83 7.16 0.69
CA GLY A 95 10.90 5.88 1.40
C GLY A 95 9.75 4.95 1.01
N LEU A 96 8.54 5.50 0.86
CA LEU A 96 7.36 4.72 0.49
C LEU A 96 7.47 4.22 -0.95
N VAL A 97 7.93 5.08 -1.87
CA VAL A 97 8.21 4.70 -3.27
C VAL A 97 9.29 3.62 -3.34
N PHE A 98 10.34 3.70 -2.52
CA PHE A 98 11.36 2.67 -2.41
C PHE A 98 10.77 1.34 -1.93
N GLY A 99 9.89 1.37 -0.93
CA GLY A 99 9.21 0.18 -0.43
C GLY A 99 8.37 -0.51 -1.50
N PHE A 100 7.57 0.25 -2.27
CA PHE A 100 6.79 -0.30 -3.39
C PHE A 100 7.68 -0.94 -4.47
N ASN A 101 8.77 -0.29 -4.85
CA ASN A 101 9.73 -0.88 -5.79
C ASN A 101 10.41 -2.14 -5.21
N SER A 102 10.63 -2.20 -3.90
CA SER A 102 11.18 -3.39 -3.23
C SER A 102 10.21 -4.57 -3.22
N LEU A 103 8.90 -4.30 -3.26
CA LEU A 103 7.88 -5.33 -3.45
C LEU A 103 7.86 -5.88 -4.88
N ARG A 104 8.27 -5.11 -5.91
CA ARG A 104 8.37 -5.50 -7.34
C ARG A 104 7.09 -5.98 -8.04
N ILE A 105 6.03 -6.24 -7.28
CA ILE A 105 4.70 -6.63 -7.75
C ILE A 105 3.73 -5.43 -7.87
N CYS A 106 4.09 -4.30 -7.27
CA CYS A 106 3.30 -3.07 -7.25
C CYS A 106 4.17 -1.88 -7.70
N PRO A 107 4.63 -1.84 -8.96
CA PRO A 107 5.51 -0.77 -9.45
C PRO A 107 4.79 0.59 -9.35
N PRO A 108 5.39 1.58 -8.67
CA PRO A 108 4.81 2.91 -8.60
C PRO A 108 5.00 3.64 -9.93
N PHE A 109 4.03 4.48 -10.29
CA PHE A 109 4.07 5.28 -11.51
C PHE A 109 3.82 6.77 -11.26
N TRP A 110 3.37 7.14 -10.06
CA TRP A 110 3.27 8.53 -9.63
C TRP A 110 3.33 8.59 -8.09
N SER A 111 3.83 9.69 -7.55
CA SER A 111 3.86 9.95 -6.11
C SER A 111 3.82 11.44 -5.83
N CYS A 112 3.36 11.80 -4.63
CA CYS A 112 3.43 13.16 -4.10
C CYS A 112 3.70 13.10 -2.60
N GLU A 113 4.46 14.04 -2.07
CA GLU A 113 4.70 14.16 -0.62
C GLU A 113 3.66 14.98 0.14
N GLY A 114 2.70 15.56 -0.58
CA GLY A 114 1.70 16.46 -0.06
C GLY A 114 2.22 17.89 0.07
N HIS A 115 1.32 18.85 -0.15
CA HIS A 115 1.63 20.28 -0.14
C HIS A 115 0.49 21.08 0.46
N GLN A 116 0.82 22.25 1.00
CA GLN A 116 -0.13 23.24 1.47
C GLN A 116 -0.12 24.49 0.59
N TYR A 117 -1.25 25.16 0.52
CA TYR A 117 -1.34 26.53 0.05
C TYR A 117 -0.71 27.50 1.07
N PRO A 118 -0.43 28.76 0.68
CA PRO A 118 0.15 29.76 1.59
C PRO A 118 -0.69 30.08 2.83
N ASP A 119 -2.00 29.82 2.78
CA ASP A 119 -2.92 29.99 3.93
C ASP A 119 -2.90 28.81 4.90
N GLY A 120 -2.06 27.80 4.65
CA GLY A 120 -1.93 26.58 5.45
C GLY A 120 -2.96 25.50 5.12
N SER A 121 -3.92 25.77 4.22
CA SER A 121 -4.86 24.75 3.75
C SER A 121 -4.14 23.71 2.88
N LEU A 122 -4.60 22.47 2.92
CA LEU A 122 -3.94 21.38 2.20
C LEU A 122 -4.29 21.43 0.71
N GLN A 123 -3.27 21.49 -0.14
CA GLN A 123 -3.37 21.43 -1.59
C GLN A 123 -3.34 19.99 -2.11
N ARG A 124 -2.43 19.17 -1.57
CA ARG A 124 -2.25 17.76 -1.93
C ARG A 124 -1.89 16.95 -0.70
N VAL A 125 -2.27 15.67 -0.70
CA VAL A 125 -1.82 14.70 0.31
C VAL A 125 -0.58 13.96 -0.13
N PRO A 126 0.20 13.41 0.83
CA PRO A 126 1.16 12.37 0.51
C PRO A 126 0.44 11.14 -0.03
N GLN A 127 0.89 10.60 -1.16
CA GLN A 127 0.29 9.44 -1.79
C GLN A 127 1.23 8.78 -2.80
N VAL A 128 1.03 7.49 -3.06
CA VAL A 128 1.76 6.73 -4.08
C VAL A 128 0.77 5.96 -4.95
N TRP A 129 0.88 6.13 -6.25
CA TRP A 129 0.09 5.41 -7.24
C TRP A 129 0.92 4.29 -7.86
N PHE A 130 0.33 3.12 -8.01
CA PHE A 130 1.01 1.92 -8.47
C PHE A 130 0.09 1.06 -9.37
N TYR A 131 0.72 0.28 -10.24
CA TYR A 131 0.02 -0.73 -11.04
C TYR A 131 0.09 -2.10 -10.37
N THR A 132 -0.88 -2.96 -10.65
CA THR A 132 -0.81 -4.39 -10.35
C THR A 132 -1.76 -5.16 -11.25
N ARG A 133 -1.39 -6.40 -11.56
CA ARG A 133 -2.26 -7.35 -12.29
C ARG A 133 -3.10 -8.23 -11.37
N SER A 134 -2.76 -8.28 -10.08
CA SER A 134 -3.48 -9.07 -9.09
C SER A 134 -4.20 -8.17 -8.09
N LEU A 135 -5.50 -8.43 -7.91
CA LEU A 135 -6.33 -7.77 -6.90
C LEU A 135 -6.04 -8.26 -5.48
N VAL A 136 -5.23 -9.32 -5.30
CA VAL A 136 -4.85 -9.77 -3.97
C VAL A 136 -3.95 -8.74 -3.27
N TYR A 137 -3.07 -8.04 -4.01
CA TYR A 137 -2.12 -7.10 -3.42
C TYR A 137 -2.79 -5.80 -2.91
N PRO A 138 -3.69 -5.12 -3.65
CA PRO A 138 -4.46 -3.99 -3.14
C PRO A 138 -5.27 -4.36 -1.89
N ARG A 139 -5.90 -5.53 -1.89
CA ARG A 139 -6.64 -6.04 -0.72
C ARG A 139 -5.70 -6.22 0.48
N LEU A 140 -4.59 -6.92 0.29
CA LEU A 140 -3.58 -7.17 1.31
C LEU A 140 -3.03 -5.86 1.90
N LEU A 141 -2.75 -4.88 1.05
CA LEU A 141 -2.32 -3.54 1.47
C LEU A 141 -3.41 -2.83 2.27
N GLY A 142 -4.67 -2.89 1.85
CA GLY A 142 -5.79 -2.35 2.62
C GLY A 142 -5.91 -2.95 4.02
N ASP A 143 -5.79 -4.28 4.14
CA ASP A 143 -5.82 -4.97 5.43
C ASP A 143 -4.62 -4.61 6.31
N TRP A 144 -3.44 -4.46 5.71
CA TRP A 144 -2.25 -3.97 6.42
C TRP A 144 -2.43 -2.54 6.93
N LEU A 145 -2.92 -1.62 6.10
CA LEU A 145 -3.20 -0.22 6.49
C LEU A 145 -4.21 -0.15 7.64
N ALA A 146 -5.29 -0.94 7.56
CA ALA A 146 -6.27 -1.05 8.63
C ALA A 146 -5.63 -1.51 9.95
N ARG A 147 -4.72 -2.50 9.90
CA ARG A 147 -3.97 -2.97 11.07
C ARG A 147 -3.04 -1.88 11.62
N MET A 148 -2.35 -1.12 10.76
CA MET A 148 -1.47 -0.02 11.17
C MET A 148 -2.22 1.05 11.94
N HIS A 149 -3.39 1.46 11.44
CA HIS A 149 -4.25 2.44 12.09
C HIS A 149 -4.91 1.89 13.36
N PHE A 150 -5.42 0.65 13.33
CA PHE A 150 -6.02 0.00 14.50
C PHE A 150 -5.03 -0.11 15.66
N LYS A 151 -3.77 -0.46 15.36
CA LYS A 151 -2.66 -0.52 16.33
C LYS A 151 -2.10 0.84 16.71
N LYS A 152 -2.67 1.95 16.22
CA LYS A 152 -2.23 3.34 16.50
C LYS A 152 -0.77 3.59 16.14
N ARG A 153 -0.25 2.90 15.13
CA ARG A 153 1.11 3.16 14.59
C ARG A 153 1.13 4.32 13.62
N ILE A 154 0.02 4.53 12.92
CA ILE A 154 -0.25 5.75 12.16
C ILE A 154 -1.39 6.49 12.84
N ALA A 155 -1.35 7.81 12.79
CA ALA A 155 -2.36 8.67 13.41
C ALA A 155 -3.65 8.68 12.58
N HIS A 156 -3.53 8.64 11.26
CA HIS A 156 -4.65 8.79 10.34
C HIS A 156 -4.99 7.47 9.64
N PRO A 157 -6.26 7.27 9.24
CA PRO A 157 -6.62 6.18 8.35
C PRO A 157 -6.07 6.45 6.94
N TRP A 158 -5.48 5.41 6.37
CA TRP A 158 -5.06 5.35 4.97
C TRP A 158 -5.81 4.22 4.29
N HIS A 159 -6.03 4.33 2.99
CA HIS A 159 -6.74 3.32 2.21
C HIS A 159 -6.12 3.10 0.83
N ILE A 160 -6.67 2.11 0.13
CA ILE A 160 -6.37 1.85 -1.27
C ILE A 160 -7.56 2.27 -2.13
N CYS A 161 -7.31 3.17 -3.09
CA CYS A 161 -8.29 3.63 -4.06
C CYS A 161 -7.96 3.07 -5.45
N VAL A 162 -8.99 2.80 -6.25
CA VAL A 162 -8.78 2.53 -7.68
C VAL A 162 -8.49 3.85 -8.36
N SER A 163 -7.42 3.91 -9.15
CA SER A 163 -7.01 5.09 -9.90
C SER A 163 -6.98 4.80 -11.40
N TYR A 164 -7.21 5.84 -12.19
CA TYR A 164 -7.22 5.75 -13.65
C TYR A 164 -5.97 6.42 -14.23
N SER A 165 -5.34 5.74 -15.18
CA SER A 165 -4.24 6.27 -15.97
C SER A 165 -4.63 6.20 -17.43
N GLU A 166 -4.64 7.34 -18.12
CA GLU A 166 -4.97 7.42 -19.56
C GLU A 166 -3.98 6.64 -20.44
N ARG A 167 -2.80 6.30 -19.91
CA ARG A 167 -1.69 5.76 -20.70
C ARG A 167 -1.54 4.25 -20.62
N CYS A 168 -2.32 3.56 -19.79
CA CYS A 168 -2.19 2.12 -19.60
C CYS A 168 -3.56 1.45 -19.45
N LEU A 169 -3.71 0.24 -20.02
CA LEU A 169 -4.89 -0.60 -19.82
C LEU A 169 -4.88 -1.31 -18.46
N ASP A 170 -3.74 -1.32 -17.77
CA ASP A 170 -3.63 -1.90 -16.43
C ASP A 170 -4.41 -1.05 -15.42
N THR A 171 -5.05 -1.71 -14.46
CA THR A 171 -5.74 -1.00 -13.37
C THR A 171 -4.71 -0.36 -12.44
N GLY A 172 -4.81 0.95 -12.27
CA GLY A 172 -4.04 1.71 -11.30
C GLY A 172 -4.70 1.68 -9.93
N PHE A 173 -3.88 1.78 -8.90
CA PHE A 173 -4.33 1.96 -7.52
C PHE A 173 -3.53 3.09 -6.87
N SER A 174 -4.11 3.77 -5.90
CA SER A 174 -3.41 4.73 -5.05
C SER A 174 -3.46 4.27 -3.60
N LEU A 175 -2.36 4.49 -2.88
CA LEU A 175 -2.28 4.44 -1.43
C LEU A 175 -2.25 5.89 -0.94
N GLU A 176 -3.30 6.29 -0.21
CA GLU A 176 -3.54 7.68 0.20
C GLU A 176 -4.32 7.77 1.52
N PRO A 177 -4.27 8.92 2.24
CA PRO A 177 -5.09 9.16 3.43
C PRO A 177 -6.59 9.19 3.12
N ASP A 178 -7.42 8.60 4.00
CA ASP A 178 -8.88 8.59 3.83
C ASP A 178 -9.52 9.89 4.33
N PHE A 179 -9.62 10.88 3.44
CA PHE A 179 -10.23 12.17 3.72
C PHE A 179 -11.65 12.14 4.27
N LYS A 180 -12.44 11.10 3.97
CA LYS A 180 -13.83 11.02 4.46
C LYS A 180 -13.86 10.77 5.97
N MET A 181 -12.80 10.20 6.51
CA MET A 181 -12.65 9.88 7.92
C MET A 181 -11.84 10.93 8.70
N LEU A 182 -11.13 11.83 8.02
CA LEU A 182 -10.31 12.85 8.66
C LEU A 182 -11.18 13.99 9.22
N LYS A 183 -10.96 14.32 10.50
CA LYS A 183 -11.55 15.50 11.16
C LYS A 183 -10.45 16.53 11.41
N GLY A 184 -10.10 17.29 10.38
CA GLY A 184 -8.91 18.14 10.38
C GLY A 184 -7.63 17.32 10.18
N PHE A 185 -6.61 17.94 9.63
CA PHE A 185 -5.31 17.31 9.41
C PHE A 185 -4.21 18.36 9.36
N VAL A 186 -3.02 17.95 9.79
CA VAL A 186 -1.77 18.70 9.63
C VAL A 186 -0.90 17.92 8.65
N LEU A 187 -0.40 18.57 7.59
CA LEU A 187 0.40 17.90 6.56
C LEU A 187 1.58 17.11 7.17
N ASP A 188 2.25 17.68 8.16
CA ASP A 188 3.36 17.04 8.88
C ASP A 188 2.96 15.71 9.53
N GLU A 189 1.72 15.55 9.97
CA GLU A 189 1.25 14.26 10.51
C GLU A 189 1.05 13.22 9.41
N LEU A 190 0.50 13.62 8.27
CA LEU A 190 0.36 12.72 7.13
C LEU A 190 1.72 12.29 6.58
N GLN A 191 2.69 13.22 6.52
CA GLN A 191 4.06 12.90 6.12
C GLN A 191 4.77 12.00 7.13
N ARG A 192 4.51 12.16 8.44
CA ARG A 192 4.99 11.23 9.47
C ARG A 192 4.38 9.84 9.31
N ASP A 193 3.08 9.74 9.05
CA ASP A 193 2.43 8.47 8.76
C ASP A 193 3.06 7.81 7.52
N ALA A 194 3.31 8.56 6.43
CA ALA A 194 3.96 8.04 5.24
C ALA A 194 5.36 7.46 5.52
N ALA A 195 6.15 8.11 6.39
CA ALA A 195 7.44 7.60 6.83
C ALA A 195 7.29 6.27 7.60
N ILE A 196 6.37 6.20 8.56
CA ILE A 196 6.11 4.96 9.34
C ILE A 196 5.63 3.83 8.42
N LEU A 197 4.76 4.14 7.47
CA LEU A 197 4.29 3.18 6.46
C LEU A 197 5.48 2.66 5.64
N SER A 198 6.40 3.54 5.23
CA SER A 198 7.56 3.16 4.42
C SER A 198 8.51 2.18 5.12
N GLU A 199 8.73 2.35 6.43
CA GLU A 199 9.60 1.49 7.23
C GLU A 199 9.00 0.09 7.41
N ALA A 200 7.67 0.00 7.53
CA ALA A 200 6.95 -1.23 7.79
C ALA A 200 6.57 -2.01 6.52
N LEU A 201 6.41 -1.32 5.38
CA LEU A 201 5.73 -1.84 4.18
C LEU A 201 6.22 -3.22 3.74
N VAL A 202 7.51 -3.36 3.43
CA VAL A 202 8.03 -4.59 2.82
C VAL A 202 7.94 -5.78 3.77
N LEU A 203 8.37 -5.59 5.02
CA LEU A 203 8.43 -6.66 6.00
C LEU A 203 7.02 -7.12 6.40
N GLU A 204 6.15 -6.17 6.74
CA GLU A 204 4.84 -6.50 7.33
C GLU A 204 3.83 -6.96 6.29
N VAL A 205 3.89 -6.45 5.06
CA VAL A 205 3.02 -6.94 3.98
C VAL A 205 3.39 -8.37 3.59
N ARG A 206 4.68 -8.72 3.55
CA ARG A 206 5.10 -10.12 3.32
C ARG A 206 4.68 -11.04 4.48
N ALA A 207 4.84 -10.59 5.72
CA ALA A 207 4.37 -11.35 6.87
C ALA A 207 2.85 -11.56 6.84
N LEU A 208 2.09 -10.54 6.41
CA LEU A 208 0.65 -10.65 6.22
C LEU A 208 0.29 -11.61 5.08
N ALA A 209 1.04 -11.59 3.97
CA ALA A 209 0.87 -12.53 2.86
C ALA A 209 1.08 -13.97 3.31
N GLN A 210 2.09 -14.23 4.15
CA GLN A 210 2.32 -15.55 4.71
C GLN A 210 1.15 -16.01 5.59
N GLN A 211 0.63 -15.13 6.45
CA GLN A 211 -0.57 -15.44 7.26
C GLN A 211 -1.76 -15.82 6.38
N TYR A 212 -1.95 -15.14 5.26
CA TYR A 212 -3.00 -15.46 4.29
C TYR A 212 -2.77 -16.84 3.67
N LEU A 213 -1.54 -17.15 3.23
CA LEU A 213 -1.21 -18.47 2.70
C LEU A 213 -1.48 -19.58 3.72
N ASP A 214 -1.04 -19.41 4.97
CA ASP A 214 -1.22 -20.42 6.01
C ASP A 214 -2.71 -20.66 6.28
N GLN A 215 -3.49 -19.59 6.36
CA GLN A 215 -4.93 -19.65 6.59
C GLN A 215 -5.69 -20.35 5.45
N TYR A 216 -5.32 -20.07 4.20
CA TYR A 216 -6.09 -20.54 3.02
C TYR A 216 -5.50 -21.81 2.36
N ARG A 217 -4.30 -22.26 2.74
CA ARG A 217 -3.73 -23.56 2.33
C ARG A 217 -4.04 -24.69 3.29
N ALA A 218 -4.35 -24.39 4.55
CA ALA A 218 -4.69 -25.43 5.51
C ALA A 218 -5.89 -26.24 4.97
N PRO A 219 -5.82 -27.58 4.93
CA PRO A 219 -6.98 -28.39 4.57
C PRO A 219 -8.10 -28.06 5.56
N ALA A 220 -9.25 -27.66 5.02
CA ALA A 220 -10.46 -27.37 5.79
C ALA A 220 -10.94 -28.62 6.56
#